data_AF-A0A4R6IR58-F1
#
_entry.id   AF-A0A4R6IR58-F1
#
_cell.length_a   1.000
_cell.length_b   1.000
_cell.length_c   1.000
_cell.angle_alpha   90.00
_cell.angle_beta   90.00
_cell.angle_gamma   90.00
#
_symmetry.space_group_name_H-M   'P 1'
#
loop_
_entity.id
_entity.type
_entity.pdbx_description
1 polymer ?
#
loop_
_entity_poly.entity_id
_entity_poly.type
_entity_poly.pdbx_seq_one_letter_code
_entity_poly.pdbx_strand_id
1 'polypeptide(L)'
;MANLFHLSPEPNTYQGSKRPVPLHQHDSSYAHRMSEIIIALHQKGYVLDFTQDEQQQYFCVQHDQKLPCQHITIEEEYHQLNNAGMPVHVYGICCMDNGLRGILIESHTLSNNMAS
;
A
#
# COMPACT_ATOMS: atom_id res chain seq x y z
N MET A 1 -30.69 -35.55 -12.82
CA MET A 1 -31.76 -34.74 -13.45
C MET A 1 -31.39 -33.27 -13.33
N ALA A 2 -31.84 -32.47 -14.29
CA ALA A 2 -31.24 -31.24 -14.79
C ALA A 2 -31.29 -29.99 -13.89
N ASN A 3 -30.34 -29.09 -14.18
CA ASN A 3 -30.32 -27.60 -14.16
C ASN A 3 -31.41 -26.83 -13.39
N LEU A 4 -30.99 -25.75 -12.72
CA LEU A 4 -31.35 -24.40 -13.16
C LEU A 4 -30.45 -23.34 -12.51
N PHE A 5 -29.74 -22.64 -13.38
CA PHE A 5 -29.10 -21.36 -13.13
C PHE A 5 -30.12 -20.37 -12.56
N HIS A 6 -29.73 -19.65 -11.50
CA HIS A 6 -30.23 -18.31 -11.25
C HIS A 6 -29.04 -17.36 -11.17
N LEU A 7 -28.74 -16.77 -12.33
CA LEU A 7 -28.01 -15.52 -12.41
C LEU A 7 -28.93 -14.42 -11.91
N SER A 8 -28.50 -13.71 -10.87
CA SER A 8 -28.98 -12.36 -10.57
C SER A 8 -27.80 -11.55 -10.03
N PRO A 9 -27.79 -10.24 -10.34
CA PRO A 9 -26.58 -9.46 -10.57
C PRO A 9 -25.99 -8.88 -9.28
N GLU A 10 -24.71 -8.53 -9.35
CA GLU A 10 -23.89 -7.95 -8.28
C GLU A 10 -24.49 -6.62 -7.69
N PRO A 11 -23.92 -6.09 -6.58
CA PRO A 11 -22.61 -5.44 -6.66
C PRO A 11 -21.60 -6.03 -5.67
N ASN A 12 -20.39 -6.26 -6.20
CA ASN A 12 -19.12 -6.47 -5.51
C ASN A 12 -19.12 -6.06 -4.04
N THR A 13 -19.34 -7.06 -3.18
CA THR A 13 -19.04 -6.92 -1.77
C THR A 13 -17.52 -7.02 -1.67
N TYR A 14 -16.87 -5.88 -1.44
CA TYR A 14 -15.44 -5.78 -1.10
C TYR A 14 -15.15 -6.73 0.08
N GLN A 15 -14.73 -7.94 -0.26
CA GLN A 15 -14.38 -9.00 0.68
C GLN A 15 -12.88 -9.19 0.55
N GLY A 16 -12.09 -8.63 1.47
CA GLY A 16 -10.65 -8.89 1.42
C GLY A 16 -9.71 -8.20 2.38
N SER A 17 -10.08 -7.22 3.20
CA SER A 17 -9.16 -6.75 4.25
C SER A 17 -9.12 -7.79 5.38
N LYS A 18 -8.16 -8.72 5.30
CA LYS A 18 -7.96 -9.75 6.33
C LYS A 18 -7.26 -9.13 7.53
N ARG A 19 -8.11 -8.73 8.49
CA ARG A 19 -7.88 -8.44 9.91
C ARG A 19 -7.63 -6.97 10.25
N PRO A 20 -8.53 -6.33 11.02
CA PRO A 20 -8.19 -5.10 11.71
C PRO A 20 -7.12 -5.41 12.76
N VAL A 21 -6.00 -4.70 12.72
CA VAL A 21 -5.10 -4.62 13.87
C VAL A 21 -5.91 -3.92 14.97
N PRO A 22 -6.06 -4.51 16.17
CA PRO A 22 -6.76 -3.84 17.26
C PRO A 22 -5.94 -2.63 17.68
N LEU A 23 -6.34 -1.45 17.20
CA LEU A 23 -5.83 -0.17 17.66
C LEU A 23 -6.35 0.02 19.08
N HIS A 24 -5.50 -0.23 20.09
CA HIS A 24 -5.78 0.26 21.42
C HIS A 24 -5.98 1.79 21.32
N GLN A 25 -7.14 2.24 21.78
CA GLN A 25 -7.56 3.65 21.84
C GLN A 25 -6.65 4.45 22.77
N HIS A 26 -5.45 4.75 22.30
CA HIS A 26 -4.64 5.84 22.77
C HIS A 26 -4.55 6.83 21.62
N ASP A 27 -4.61 8.13 21.93
CA ASP A 27 -4.30 9.26 21.04
C ASP A 27 -2.87 9.13 20.50
N SER A 28 -2.67 8.17 19.61
CA SER A 28 -1.39 7.90 18.97
C SER A 28 -1.18 8.98 17.93
N SER A 29 -0.07 9.70 18.07
CA SER A 29 0.35 10.67 17.07
C SER A 29 0.48 9.99 15.71
N TYR A 30 0.32 10.75 14.62
CA TYR A 30 0.53 10.23 13.27
C TYR A 30 1.86 9.46 13.14
N ALA A 31 2.92 9.96 13.77
CA ALA A 31 4.22 9.30 13.80
C ALA A 31 4.15 7.89 14.41
N HIS A 32 3.43 7.73 15.54
CA HIS A 32 3.25 6.43 16.17
C HIS A 32 2.52 5.45 15.26
N ARG A 33 1.38 5.86 14.67
CA ARG A 33 0.61 5.02 13.73
C ARG A 33 1.44 4.60 12.52
N MET A 34 2.22 5.53 11.95
CA MET A 34 3.13 5.25 10.84
C MET A 34 4.22 4.26 11.24
N SER A 35 4.83 4.43 12.41
CA SER A 35 5.84 3.50 12.92
C SER A 35 5.28 2.09 13.09
N GLU A 36 4.06 1.94 13.63
CA GLU A 36 3.41 0.64 13.78
C GLU A 36 3.22 -0.07 12.44
N ILE A 37 2.77 0.66 11.40
CA ILE A 37 2.61 0.12 10.05
C ILE A 37 3.96 -0.32 9.47
N ILE A 38 4.98 0.54 9.55
CA ILE A 38 6.32 0.24 9.01
C ILE A 38 6.94 -0.96 9.72
N ILE A 39 6.83 -1.03 11.06
CA ILE A 39 7.33 -2.15 11.85
C ILE A 39 6.61 -3.45 11.44
N ALA A 40 5.29 -3.42 11.29
CA ALA A 40 4.52 -4.58 10.86
C ALA A 40 4.93 -5.08 9.47
N LEU A 41 5.19 -4.15 8.53
CA LEU A 41 5.70 -4.47 7.20
C LEU A 41 7.12 -5.06 7.25
N HIS A 42 8.03 -4.48 8.04
CA HIS A 42 9.37 -5.05 8.26
C HIS A 42 9.32 -6.47 8.80
N GLN A 43 8.44 -6.74 9.78
CA GLN A 43 8.24 -8.09 10.33
C GLN A 43 7.73 -9.11 9.30
N LYS A 44 7.04 -8.64 8.25
CA LYS A 44 6.59 -9.46 7.11
C LYS A 44 7.65 -9.60 6.00
N GLY A 45 8.80 -8.93 6.14
CA GLY A 45 9.93 -9.01 5.20
C GLY A 45 9.96 -7.93 4.12
N TYR A 46 9.16 -6.86 4.24
CA TYR A 46 9.29 -5.66 3.40
C TYR A 46 10.35 -4.75 4.04
N VAL A 47 11.59 -4.80 3.54
CA VAL A 47 12.75 -4.17 4.21
C VAL A 47 13.46 -3.13 3.36
N LEU A 48 13.05 -2.97 2.10
CA LEU A 48 13.63 -2.00 1.18
C LEU A 48 12.73 -0.79 1.07
N ASP A 49 13.32 0.40 0.91
CA ASP A 49 12.58 1.60 0.57
C ASP A 49 12.41 1.69 -0.94
N PHE A 50 11.15 1.69 -1.39
CA PHE A 50 10.80 1.90 -2.78
C PHE A 50 10.36 3.34 -3.02
N THR A 51 10.69 3.82 -4.20
CA THR A 51 10.33 5.13 -4.70
C THR A 51 9.89 5.00 -6.16
N GLN A 52 9.04 5.93 -6.59
CA GLN A 52 8.64 6.08 -7.98
C GLN A 52 9.31 7.33 -8.57
N ASP A 53 9.84 7.25 -9.78
CA ASP A 53 10.34 8.43 -10.50
C ASP A 53 9.25 9.14 -11.32
N GLU A 54 9.62 10.26 -11.94
CA GLU A 54 8.72 11.09 -12.77
C GLU A 54 8.11 10.33 -13.97
N GLN A 55 8.74 9.24 -14.39
CA GLN A 55 8.29 8.37 -15.49
C GLN A 55 7.43 7.21 -14.99
N GLN A 56 7.00 7.27 -13.73
CA GLN A 56 6.22 6.23 -13.06
C GLN A 56 6.95 4.89 -12.90
N GLN A 57 8.29 4.88 -13.01
CA GLN A 57 9.08 3.66 -12.82
C GLN A 57 9.42 3.49 -11.34
N TYR A 58 9.13 2.31 -10.80
CA TYR A 58 9.49 1.97 -9.43
C TYR A 58 10.95 1.53 -9.35
N PHE A 59 11.60 1.90 -8.27
CA PHE A 59 12.96 1.47 -7.97
C PHE A 59 13.18 1.46 -6.46
N CYS A 60 14.21 0.74 -6.04
CA CYS A 60 14.77 0.85 -4.70
C CYS A 60 16.26 1.15 -4.78
N VAL A 61 16.82 1.71 -3.72
CA VAL A 61 18.26 1.94 -3.60
C VAL A 61 18.82 0.99 -2.57
N GLN A 62 19.77 0.15 -2.98
CA GLN A 62 20.46 -0.78 -2.10
C GLN A 62 21.97 -0.71 -2.36
N HIS A 63 22.78 -0.52 -1.31
CA HIS A 63 24.24 -0.39 -1.42
C HIS A 63 24.68 0.65 -2.48
N ASP A 64 24.05 1.83 -2.46
CA ASP A 64 24.30 2.92 -3.42
C ASP A 64 23.98 2.59 -4.90
N GLN A 65 23.26 1.50 -5.17
CA GLN A 65 22.81 1.11 -6.50
C GLN A 65 21.30 1.27 -6.63
N LYS A 66 20.87 1.95 -7.70
CA LYS A 66 19.46 2.02 -8.12
C LYS A 66 19.09 0.69 -8.78
N LEU A 67 18.21 -0.07 -8.15
CA LEU A 67 17.66 -1.31 -8.68
C LEU A 67 16.28 -1.01 -9.29
N PRO A 68 16.15 -1.04 -10.62
CA PRO A 68 14.86 -0.81 -11.26
C PRO A 68 13.91 -1.98 -10.96
N CYS A 69 12.64 -1.66 -10.79
CA CYS A 69 11.57 -2.64 -10.66
C CYS A 69 10.37 -2.19 -11.50
N GLN A 70 10.10 -2.87 -12.62
CA GLN A 70 9.01 -2.48 -13.51
C GLN A 70 7.73 -3.23 -13.18
N HIS A 71 7.84 -4.51 -12.80
CA HIS A 71 6.69 -5.33 -12.48
C HIS A 71 6.51 -5.44 -10.96
N ILE A 72 5.71 -4.53 -10.40
CA ILE A 72 5.36 -4.55 -8.97
C ILE A 72 4.00 -5.21 -8.73
N THR A 73 3.87 -5.85 -7.57
CA THR A 73 2.59 -6.28 -7.00
C THR A 73 2.46 -5.66 -5.61
N ILE A 74 1.31 -5.02 -5.35
CA ILE A 74 0.95 -4.54 -4.01
C ILE A 74 0.36 -5.74 -3.25
N GLU A 75 1.04 -6.14 -2.17
CA GLU A 75 0.60 -7.26 -1.32
C GLU A 75 -0.10 -6.76 -0.04
N GLU A 76 0.23 -5.55 0.41
CA GLU A 76 -0.28 -4.93 1.62
C GLU A 76 -0.53 -3.43 1.36
N GLU A 77 -1.60 -2.88 1.94
CA GLU A 77 -1.97 -1.47 1.75
C GLU A 77 -2.55 -0.89 3.05
N TYR A 78 -2.11 0.31 3.41
CA TYR A 78 -2.57 1.05 4.58
C TYR A 78 -2.81 2.51 4.23
N HIS A 79 -3.89 3.08 4.76
CA HIS A 79 -4.25 4.49 4.56
C HIS A 79 -4.22 5.25 5.89
N GLN A 80 -3.61 6.43 5.88
CA GLN A 80 -3.52 7.32 7.03
C GLN A 80 -3.74 8.77 6.60
N LEU A 81 -4.17 9.61 7.53
CA LEU A 81 -4.11 11.06 7.38
C LEU A 81 -2.93 11.58 8.19
N ASN A 82 -2.09 12.43 7.58
CA ASN A 82 -1.04 13.12 8.31
C ASN A 82 -1.61 14.27 9.18
N ASN A 83 -0.75 14.93 9.94
CA ASN A 83 -1.15 16.02 10.84
C ASN A 83 -1.80 17.22 10.13
N ALA A 84 -1.60 17.37 8.81
CA ALA A 84 -2.22 18.40 7.98
C ALA A 84 -3.53 17.94 7.33
N GLY A 85 -4.02 16.73 7.63
CA GLY A 85 -5.21 16.14 7.01
C GLY A 85 -4.99 15.63 5.59
N MET A 86 -3.74 15.49 5.15
CA MET A 86 -3.41 14.98 3.82
C MET A 86 -3.37 13.44 3.82
N PRO A 87 -3.92 12.78 2.79
CA PRO A 87 -3.87 11.34 2.67
C PRO A 87 -2.44 10.85 2.41
N VAL A 88 -2.06 9.84 3.17
CA VAL A 88 -0.80 9.10 3.07
C VAL A 88 -1.13 7.63 2.89
N HIS A 89 -0.55 7.05 1.86
CA HIS A 89 -0.68 5.64 1.51
C HIS A 89 0.64 4.95 1.79
N VAL A 90 0.57 3.78 2.42
CA VAL A 90 1.74 2.93 2.69
C VAL A 90 1.48 1.57 2.08
N TYR A 91 2.34 1.16 1.16
CA TYR A 91 2.22 -0.09 0.44
C TYR A 91 3.37 -1.02 0.79
N GLY A 92 3.06 -2.28 1.08
CA GLY A 92 4.02 -3.38 1.03
C GLY A 92 4.03 -3.94 -0.38
N ILE A 93 5.14 -3.75 -1.10
CA ILE A 93 5.25 -4.13 -2.50
C ILE A 93 6.30 -5.22 -2.72
N CYS A 94 6.02 -6.08 -3.69
CA CYS A 94 6.91 -7.13 -4.15
C CYS A 94 7.23 -6.90 -5.64
N CYS A 95 8.52 -6.90 -5.96
CA CYS A 95 9.01 -6.85 -7.32
C CYS A 95 9.02 -8.25 -7.92
N MET A 96 8.23 -8.47 -8.97
CA MET A 96 8.11 -9.76 -9.63
C MET A 96 9.36 -10.14 -10.43
N ASP A 97 10.14 -9.14 -10.86
CA ASP A 97 11.33 -9.33 -11.69
C ASP A 97 12.48 -10.01 -10.92
N ASN A 98 12.64 -9.68 -9.65
CA ASN A 98 13.80 -10.06 -8.83
C ASN A 98 13.45 -10.47 -7.40
N GLY A 99 12.17 -10.51 -7.04
CA GLY A 99 11.67 -10.91 -5.72
C GLY A 99 11.96 -9.90 -4.60
N LEU A 100 12.38 -8.68 -4.93
CA LEU A 100 12.66 -7.65 -3.93
C LEU A 100 11.36 -7.21 -3.25
N ARG A 101 11.38 -7.09 -1.93
CA ARG A 101 10.21 -6.72 -1.12
C ARG A 101 10.51 -5.48 -0.32
N GLY A 102 9.62 -4.50 -0.40
CA GLY A 102 9.84 -3.21 0.24
C GLY A 102 8.58 -2.41 0.46
N ILE A 103 8.79 -1.20 0.96
CA ILE A 103 7.76 -0.29 1.40
C ILE A 103 7.79 0.92 0.47
N LEU A 104 6.63 1.28 -0.05
CA LEU A 104 6.42 2.53 -0.78
C LEU A 104 5.48 3.40 0.04
N ILE A 105 5.88 4.65 0.29
CA ILE A 105 5.07 5.63 1.02
C ILE A 105 4.77 6.79 0.08
N GLU A 106 3.48 7.05 -0.16
CA GLU A 106 3.02 8.11 -1.05
C GLU A 106 2.10 9.07 -0.31
N SER A 107 2.21 10.36 -0.62
CA SER A 107 1.26 11.36 -0.19
C SER A 107 0.69 12.07 -1.41
N HIS A 108 -0.63 11.97 -1.60
CA HIS A 108 -1.30 12.69 -2.68
C HIS A 108 -1.84 14.02 -2.13
N THR A 109 -1.46 15.14 -2.76
CA THR A 109 -2.19 16.39 -2.56
C THR A 109 -3.58 16.23 -3.16
N LEU A 110 -4.62 16.68 -2.46
CA LEU A 110 -6.02 16.72 -2.95
C LEU A 110 -6.22 17.66 -4.16
N SER A 111 -5.16 18.14 -4.80
CA SER A 111 -5.16 19.08 -5.91
C SER A 111 -5.40 18.40 -7.27
N ASN A 112 -6.42 17.53 -7.38
CA ASN A 112 -6.85 16.98 -8.67
C ASN A 112 -8.38 16.99 -8.88
N ASN A 113 -9.16 17.65 -8.01
CA ASN A 113 -10.63 17.73 -8.14
C ASN A 113 -11.15 19.10 -8.61
N MET A 114 -10.40 19.87 -9.40
CA MET A 114 -10.90 21.07 -10.09
C MET A 114 -10.45 21.15 -11.55
N ALA A 115 -10.44 20.01 -12.25
CA ALA A 115 -10.31 19.99 -13.71
C ALA A 115 -11.05 18.79 -14.29
N SER A 116 -12.37 18.82 -14.25
CA SER A 116 -13.26 18.09 -15.18
C SER A 116 -14.54 18.90 -15.33
#